data_AF-A0A517ZCT4-F1
#
_entry.id   AF-A0A517ZCT4-F1
#
_cell.length_a   1.000
_cell.length_b   1.000
_cell.length_c   1.000
_cell.angle_alpha   90.00
_cell.angle_beta   90.00
_cell.angle_gamma   90.00
#
_symmetry.space_group_name_H-M   'P 1'
#
loop_
_entity.id
_entity.type
_entity.pdbx_description
1 polymer ?
#
loop_
_entity_poly.entity_id
_entity_poly.type
_entity_poly.pdbx_seq_one_letter_code
_entity_poly.pdbx_strand_id
1 'polypeptide(L)'
;MKVNSGKIWLAGATVLAVAVAPLLFGSGKATRALARSERRIASMTQPQRDRLERNFSEYRELTPQQREHYRQLHVALETDQSDNHGRIVRVMRDYYDWLKTLPAYQREQLRKTTDPDARLALARKYVEQQREREAEEEYGGEEMPVWLEGVPGMSEEDLETVFSMIVQRLPKTTDEEAELEALSGIERHLRALRMLIDRGRPVQQIVGLPELQQRLSDRLSDEELRAALDRTSDNRERTRVWMGALVKGLLREYRSEVQRRVPTDEKLRAFFDSDLTDEEQDALLQLEPEDFHAALVREYLGQYSRLDIGIVQRAIRPPADRGGDAQRRPSRGFMDRFFNGRTPPNRRENGPDGRPPRNNR
;
A
#
# COMPACT_ATOMS: atom_id res chain seq x y z
N MET A 1 41.15 -43.70 31.96
CA MET A 1 41.57 -44.62 30.87
C MET A 1 40.64 -44.38 29.69
N LYS A 2 41.17 -43.87 28.58
CA LYS A 2 40.45 -43.65 27.32
C LYS A 2 40.45 -44.96 26.53
N VAL A 3 39.28 -45.44 26.11
CA VAL A 3 39.18 -46.53 25.13
C VAL A 3 38.67 -45.93 23.82
N ASN A 4 39.44 -46.17 22.76
CA ASN A 4 39.33 -45.59 21.42
C ASN A 4 38.03 -45.98 20.69
N SER A 5 37.17 -45.01 20.42
CA SER A 5 35.96 -45.12 19.59
C SER A 5 36.27 -44.96 18.09
N GLY A 6 37.20 -45.78 17.57
CA GLY A 6 37.76 -45.60 16.21
C GLY A 6 37.34 -46.61 15.15
N LYS A 7 36.49 -47.62 15.43
CA LYS A 7 36.28 -48.75 14.50
C LYS A 7 34.85 -49.33 14.45
N ILE A 8 33.80 -48.51 14.47
CA ILE A 8 32.41 -48.99 14.27
C ILE A 8 31.76 -48.41 12.99
N TRP A 9 32.45 -47.56 12.24
CA TRP A 9 31.88 -46.83 11.09
C TRP A 9 31.86 -47.57 9.74
N LEU A 10 31.99 -48.91 9.70
CA LEU A 10 32.13 -49.64 8.42
C LEU A 10 31.30 -50.93 8.27
N ALA A 11 30.31 -51.17 9.14
CA ALA A 11 29.45 -52.36 9.06
C ALA A 11 27.95 -52.05 8.80
N GLY A 12 27.54 -50.77 8.72
CA GLY A 12 26.14 -50.39 8.48
C GLY A 12 25.76 -50.11 7.02
N ALA A 13 26.75 -49.88 6.14
CA ALA A 13 26.50 -49.44 4.76
C ALA A 13 26.41 -50.59 3.73
N THR A 14 26.79 -51.81 4.09
CA THR A 14 26.84 -52.95 3.16
C THR A 14 25.58 -53.82 3.15
N VAL A 15 24.70 -53.73 4.15
CA VAL A 15 23.51 -54.60 4.22
C VAL A 15 22.31 -54.04 3.45
N LEU A 16 22.23 -52.72 3.20
CA LEU A 16 21.11 -52.15 2.44
C LEU A 16 21.29 -52.22 0.90
N ALA A 17 22.49 -52.48 0.40
CA ALA A 17 22.76 -52.61 -1.02
C ALA A 17 22.27 -53.95 -1.62
N VAL A 18 21.98 -54.95 -0.78
CA VAL A 18 21.62 -56.31 -1.26
C VAL A 18 20.10 -56.53 -1.30
N ALA A 19 19.30 -55.75 -0.58
CA ALA A 19 17.85 -55.97 -0.51
C ALA A 19 17.02 -55.28 -1.62
N VAL A 20 17.62 -54.38 -2.43
CA VAL A 20 16.93 -53.69 -3.56
C VAL A 20 17.50 -54.09 -4.93
N ALA A 21 18.60 -54.84 -4.95
CA ALA A 21 19.29 -55.24 -6.17
C ALA A 21 18.42 -56.05 -7.17
N PRO A 22 17.48 -56.92 -6.78
CA PRO A 22 16.74 -57.70 -7.79
C PRO A 22 15.65 -56.91 -8.53
N LEU A 23 15.29 -55.68 -8.11
CA LEU A 23 14.19 -54.90 -8.73
C LEU A 23 14.66 -53.71 -9.59
N LEU A 24 15.98 -53.48 -9.71
CA LEU A 24 16.54 -52.34 -10.46
C LEU A 24 17.38 -52.73 -11.69
N PHE A 25 17.38 -54.00 -12.12
CA PHE A 25 18.01 -54.43 -13.38
C PHE A 25 17.22 -54.03 -14.64
N GLY A 26 16.38 -52.99 -14.56
CA GLY A 26 15.69 -52.37 -15.68
C GLY A 26 16.14 -50.93 -15.89
N SER A 27 16.84 -50.69 -17.00
CA SER A 27 17.15 -49.40 -17.64
C SER A 27 18.34 -48.58 -17.10
N GLY A 28 19.31 -48.27 -17.97
CA GLY A 28 20.47 -47.41 -17.70
C GLY A 28 20.14 -45.95 -17.31
N LYS A 29 18.85 -45.59 -17.20
CA LYS A 29 18.38 -44.32 -16.61
C LYS A 29 18.46 -44.36 -15.08
N ALA A 30 18.19 -45.51 -14.45
CA ALA A 30 18.25 -45.69 -13.00
C ALA A 30 19.69 -45.51 -12.47
N THR A 31 20.68 -46.09 -13.16
CA THR A 31 22.11 -45.96 -12.83
C THR A 31 22.63 -44.53 -12.93
N ARG A 32 22.19 -43.77 -13.96
CA ARG A 32 22.55 -42.35 -14.10
C ARG A 32 21.86 -41.45 -13.07
N ALA A 33 20.65 -41.78 -12.65
CA ALA A 33 19.95 -41.07 -11.57
C ALA A 33 20.67 -41.30 -10.23
N LEU A 34 21.06 -42.54 -9.93
CA LEU A 34 21.80 -42.88 -8.71
C LEU A 34 23.15 -42.15 -8.63
N ALA A 35 23.94 -42.19 -9.71
CA ALA A 35 25.22 -41.50 -9.76
C ALA A 35 25.10 -39.97 -9.60
N ARG A 36 24.00 -39.36 -10.07
CA ARG A 36 23.72 -37.93 -9.86
C ARG A 36 23.36 -37.65 -8.40
N SER A 37 22.55 -38.50 -7.77
CA SER A 37 22.18 -38.38 -6.36
C SER A 37 23.41 -38.52 -5.45
N GLU A 38 24.29 -39.47 -5.72
CA GLU A 38 25.54 -39.68 -4.98
C GLU A 38 26.45 -38.46 -5.05
N ARG A 39 26.68 -37.92 -6.26
CA ARG A 39 27.47 -36.68 -6.43
C ARG A 39 26.85 -35.50 -5.69
N ARG A 40 25.52 -35.36 -5.74
CA ARG A 40 24.80 -34.29 -5.03
C ARG A 40 24.98 -34.41 -3.53
N ILE A 41 24.82 -35.60 -2.95
CA ILE A 41 25.01 -35.84 -1.51
C ILE A 41 26.49 -35.63 -1.11
N ALA A 42 27.44 -36.04 -1.97
CA ALA A 42 28.86 -35.82 -1.73
C ALA A 42 29.23 -34.34 -1.67
N SER A 43 28.55 -33.49 -2.45
CA SER A 43 28.73 -32.03 -2.45
C SER A 43 28.01 -31.29 -1.32
N MET A 44 27.17 -31.96 -0.52
CA MET A 44 26.44 -31.34 0.58
C MET A 44 27.34 -31.07 1.78
N THR A 45 27.10 -29.95 2.47
CA THR A 45 27.72 -29.66 3.77
C THR A 45 27.16 -30.58 4.85
N GLN A 46 27.85 -30.71 5.99
CA GLN A 46 27.39 -31.58 7.08
C GLN A 46 25.96 -31.24 7.56
N PRO A 47 25.59 -29.96 7.80
CA PRO A 47 24.22 -29.61 8.19
C PRO A 47 23.16 -29.98 7.14
N GLN A 48 23.51 -29.91 5.85
CA GLN A 48 22.61 -30.30 4.76
C GLN A 48 22.39 -31.81 4.74
N ARG A 49 23.44 -32.61 4.99
CA ARG A 49 23.33 -34.06 5.12
C ARG A 49 22.50 -34.45 6.34
N ASP A 50 22.71 -33.81 7.49
CA ASP A 50 21.92 -34.06 8.70
C ASP A 50 20.43 -33.71 8.49
N ARG A 51 20.13 -32.65 7.73
CA ARG A 51 18.75 -32.31 7.34
C ARG A 51 18.17 -33.35 6.39
N LEU A 52 18.94 -33.82 5.41
CA LEU A 52 18.50 -34.86 4.47
C LEU A 52 18.19 -36.17 5.20
N GLU A 53 19.04 -36.58 6.15
CA GLU A 53 18.86 -37.78 6.97
C GLU A 53 17.56 -37.70 7.78
N ARG A 54 17.31 -36.58 8.47
CA ARG A 54 16.05 -36.36 9.22
C ARG A 54 14.82 -36.38 8.33
N ASN A 55 14.86 -35.67 7.20
CA ASN A 55 13.73 -35.67 6.26
C ASN A 55 13.46 -37.10 5.74
N PHE A 56 14.52 -37.89 5.51
CA PHE A 56 14.39 -39.28 5.07
C PHE A 56 13.84 -40.18 6.17
N SER A 57 14.25 -40.03 7.43
CA SER A 57 13.68 -40.78 8.54
C SER A 57 12.20 -40.46 8.73
N GLU A 58 11.84 -39.18 8.71
CA GLU A 58 10.43 -38.72 8.78
C GLU A 58 9.61 -39.28 7.61
N TYR A 59 10.15 -39.25 6.39
CA TYR A 59 9.47 -39.81 5.21
C TYR A 59 9.24 -41.33 5.34
N ARG A 60 10.17 -42.06 5.98
CA ARG A 60 10.02 -43.52 6.21
C ARG A 60 8.94 -43.85 7.24
N GLU A 61 8.68 -42.95 8.18
CA GLU A 61 7.63 -43.10 9.20
C GLU A 61 6.22 -42.82 8.63
N LEU A 62 6.12 -42.16 7.47
CA LEU A 62 4.85 -41.91 6.81
C LEU A 62 4.13 -43.20 6.38
N THR A 63 2.80 -43.18 6.52
CA THR A 63 1.94 -44.27 6.05
C THR A 63 2.05 -44.42 4.52
N PRO A 64 1.76 -45.60 3.96
CA PRO A 64 1.76 -45.78 2.50
C PRO A 64 0.88 -44.77 1.76
N GLN A 65 -0.27 -44.41 2.32
CA GLN A 65 -1.19 -43.41 1.78
C GLN A 65 -0.57 -42.00 1.75
N GLN A 66 0.10 -41.60 2.83
CA GLN A 66 0.80 -40.31 2.89
C GLN A 66 1.95 -40.26 1.88
N ARG A 67 2.73 -41.33 1.76
CA ARG A 67 3.83 -41.42 0.77
C ARG A 67 3.32 -41.38 -0.66
N GLU A 68 2.16 -41.98 -0.95
CA GLU A 68 1.52 -41.90 -2.25
C GLU A 68 1.07 -40.48 -2.56
N HIS A 69 0.44 -39.80 -1.60
CA HIS A 69 0.05 -38.40 -1.74
C HIS A 69 1.24 -37.49 -2.09
N TYR A 70 2.37 -37.63 -1.39
CA TYR A 70 3.59 -36.86 -1.71
C TYR A 70 4.15 -37.16 -3.11
N ARG A 71 4.08 -38.42 -3.57
CA ARG A 71 4.49 -38.77 -4.93
C ARG A 71 3.60 -38.13 -5.98
N GLN A 72 2.29 -38.14 -5.77
CA GLN A 72 1.32 -37.49 -6.67
C GLN A 72 1.55 -35.97 -6.71
N LEU A 73 1.78 -35.34 -5.56
CA LEU A 73 2.12 -33.92 -5.49
C LEU A 73 3.41 -33.60 -6.24
N HIS A 74 4.46 -34.41 -6.06
CA HIS A 74 5.73 -34.22 -6.75
C HIS A 74 5.58 -34.30 -8.28
N VAL A 75 4.84 -35.31 -8.76
CA VAL A 75 4.55 -35.48 -10.19
C VAL A 75 3.76 -34.29 -10.73
N ALA A 76 2.75 -33.81 -9.99
CA ALA A 76 1.97 -32.64 -10.38
C ALA A 76 2.84 -31.38 -10.49
N LEU A 77 3.78 -31.18 -9.56
CA LEU A 77 4.71 -30.05 -9.60
C LEU A 77 5.75 -30.16 -10.74
N GLU A 78 6.28 -31.35 -11.01
CA GLU A 78 7.19 -31.54 -12.15
C GLU A 78 6.48 -31.31 -13.50
N THR A 79 5.24 -31.80 -13.61
CA THR A 79 4.40 -31.60 -14.80
C THR A 79 4.04 -30.12 -14.98
N ASP A 80 3.67 -29.41 -13.91
CA ASP A 80 3.43 -27.96 -13.98
C ASP A 80 4.69 -27.18 -14.38
N GLN A 81 5.87 -27.66 -13.99
CA GLN A 81 7.13 -27.03 -14.37
C GLN A 81 7.44 -27.18 -15.86
N SER A 82 7.09 -28.31 -16.48
CA SER A 82 7.23 -28.49 -17.94
C SER A 82 6.11 -27.82 -18.73
N ASP A 83 4.87 -27.95 -18.28
CA ASP A 83 3.68 -27.68 -19.10
C ASP A 83 3.09 -26.28 -18.84
N ASN A 84 3.31 -25.73 -17.64
CA ASN A 84 2.72 -24.46 -17.17
C ASN A 84 3.77 -23.47 -16.66
N HIS A 85 5.04 -23.67 -17.01
CA HIS A 85 6.16 -22.81 -16.61
C HIS A 85 6.24 -22.59 -15.08
N GLY A 86 5.93 -23.63 -14.29
CA GLY A 86 6.05 -23.62 -12.84
C GLY A 86 5.11 -22.63 -12.14
N ARG A 87 3.91 -22.41 -12.70
CA ARG A 87 2.90 -21.50 -12.13
C ARG A 87 2.49 -21.91 -10.72
N ILE A 88 2.28 -23.19 -10.45
CA ILE A 88 1.87 -23.68 -9.12
C ILE A 88 2.96 -23.42 -8.10
N VAL A 89 4.23 -23.68 -8.46
CA VAL A 89 5.38 -23.43 -7.58
C VAL A 89 5.49 -21.95 -7.22
N ARG A 90 5.24 -21.05 -8.18
CA ARG A 90 5.18 -19.60 -7.93
C ARG A 90 4.05 -19.24 -6.98
N VAL A 91 2.82 -19.67 -7.27
CA VAL A 91 1.66 -19.39 -6.40
C VAL A 91 1.89 -19.87 -4.97
N MET A 92 2.47 -21.05 -4.77
CA MET A 92 2.79 -21.56 -3.42
C MET A 92 3.84 -20.70 -2.71
N ARG A 93 4.82 -20.18 -3.45
CA ARG A 93 5.84 -19.27 -2.92
C ARG A 93 5.23 -17.92 -2.54
N ASP A 94 4.47 -17.31 -3.46
CA ASP A 94 3.82 -16.02 -3.25
C ASP A 94 2.87 -16.09 -2.04
N TYR A 95 2.11 -17.18 -1.92
CA TYR A 95 1.28 -17.42 -0.76
C TYR A 95 2.08 -17.57 0.54
N TYR A 96 3.21 -18.27 0.52
CA TYR A 96 4.07 -18.43 1.69
C TYR A 96 4.74 -17.12 2.11
N ASP A 97 5.19 -16.32 1.15
CA ASP A 97 5.80 -15.02 1.42
C ASP A 97 4.75 -14.03 1.92
N TRP A 98 3.56 -13.99 1.30
CA TRP A 98 2.41 -13.25 1.80
C TRP A 98 2.03 -13.64 3.22
N LEU A 99 1.97 -14.94 3.55
CA LEU A 99 1.68 -15.39 4.91
C LEU A 99 2.64 -14.81 5.95
N LYS A 100 3.89 -14.46 5.61
CA LYS A 100 4.83 -13.86 6.56
C LYS A 100 4.46 -12.43 6.94
N THR A 101 3.78 -11.71 6.05
CA THR A 101 3.31 -10.33 6.27
C THR A 101 2.14 -10.24 7.26
N LEU A 102 1.42 -11.35 7.45
CA LEU A 102 0.22 -11.38 8.30
C LEU A 102 0.54 -11.41 9.81
N PRO A 103 -0.28 -10.75 10.65
CA PRO A 103 -0.28 -10.92 12.09
C PRO A 103 -0.42 -12.38 12.53
N ALA A 104 0.20 -12.74 13.65
CA ALA A 104 0.25 -14.12 14.15
C ALA A 104 -1.14 -14.78 14.29
N TYR A 105 -2.16 -14.02 14.73
CA TYR A 105 -3.52 -14.55 14.90
C TYR A 105 -4.19 -14.90 13.56
N GLN A 106 -3.95 -14.11 12.49
CA GLN A 106 -4.51 -14.35 11.16
C GLN A 106 -3.88 -15.60 10.51
N ARG A 107 -2.57 -15.77 10.68
CA ARG A 107 -1.85 -16.98 10.25
C ARG A 107 -2.38 -18.23 10.96
N GLU A 108 -2.64 -18.13 12.26
CA GLU A 108 -3.19 -19.23 13.04
C GLU A 108 -4.62 -19.58 12.60
N GLN A 109 -5.44 -18.57 12.27
CA GLN A 109 -6.78 -18.79 11.76
C GLN A 109 -6.74 -19.49 10.40
N LEU A 110 -5.90 -19.04 9.47
CA LEU A 110 -5.67 -19.72 8.18
C LEU A 110 -5.14 -21.15 8.38
N ARG A 111 -4.35 -21.41 9.42
CA ARG A 111 -3.84 -22.75 9.74
C ARG A 111 -4.94 -23.68 10.24
N LYS A 112 -5.88 -23.17 11.03
CA LYS A 112 -7.00 -23.94 11.60
C LYS A 112 -8.12 -24.20 10.59
N THR A 113 -8.27 -23.38 9.57
CA THR A 113 -9.25 -23.59 8.50
C THR A 113 -8.76 -24.68 7.55
N THR A 114 -9.33 -25.88 7.70
CA THR A 114 -9.00 -27.07 6.89
C THR A 114 -9.75 -27.15 5.58
N ASP A 115 -10.93 -26.53 5.50
CA ASP A 115 -11.72 -26.43 4.27
C ASP A 115 -11.04 -25.49 3.25
N PRO A 116 -10.73 -25.96 2.03
CA PRO A 116 -10.01 -25.15 1.04
C PRO A 116 -10.75 -23.88 0.62
N ASP A 117 -12.08 -23.95 0.42
CA ASP A 117 -12.88 -22.82 -0.06
C ASP A 117 -13.02 -21.76 1.03
N ALA A 118 -13.30 -22.16 2.27
CA ALA A 118 -13.31 -21.25 3.41
C ALA A 118 -11.94 -20.62 3.66
N ARG A 119 -10.85 -21.37 3.46
CA ARG A 119 -9.50 -20.85 3.61
C ARG A 119 -9.17 -19.81 2.54
N LEU A 120 -9.58 -20.05 1.30
CA LEU A 120 -9.41 -19.09 0.20
C LEU A 120 -10.24 -17.82 0.44
N ALA A 121 -11.48 -17.95 0.90
CA ALA A 121 -12.33 -16.81 1.25
C ALA A 121 -11.70 -15.96 2.37
N LEU A 122 -11.13 -16.62 3.39
CA LEU A 122 -10.42 -15.94 4.48
C LEU A 122 -9.15 -15.24 3.97
N ALA A 123 -8.41 -15.88 3.08
CA ALA A 123 -7.22 -15.30 2.48
C ALA A 123 -7.55 -14.03 1.67
N ARG A 124 -8.62 -14.08 0.85
CA ARG A 124 -9.12 -12.91 0.12
C ARG A 124 -9.47 -11.75 1.05
N LYS A 125 -10.19 -12.04 2.14
CA LYS A 125 -10.52 -11.05 3.17
C LYS A 125 -9.27 -10.39 3.75
N TYR A 126 -8.22 -11.15 4.04
CA TYR A 126 -7.00 -10.58 4.61
C TYR A 126 -6.18 -9.77 3.60
N VAL A 127 -6.15 -10.18 2.34
CA VAL A 127 -5.57 -9.37 1.27
C VAL A 127 -6.30 -8.04 1.15
N GLU A 128 -7.64 -8.04 1.20
CA GLU A 128 -8.45 -6.82 1.16
C GLU A 128 -8.18 -5.91 2.36
N GLN A 129 -8.12 -6.46 3.58
CA GLN A 129 -7.77 -5.70 4.79
C GLN A 129 -6.34 -5.13 4.77
N GLN A 130 -5.39 -5.85 4.19
CA GLN A 130 -4.03 -5.33 4.00
C GLN A 130 -4.04 -4.19 3.01
N ARG A 131 -4.72 -4.32 1.87
CA ARG A 131 -4.87 -3.24 0.89
C ARG A 131 -5.58 -2.02 1.47
N GLU A 132 -6.59 -2.22 2.31
CA GLU A 132 -7.25 -1.13 3.04
C GLU A 132 -6.27 -0.43 3.98
N ARG A 133 -5.48 -1.19 4.75
CA ARG A 133 -4.50 -0.64 5.67
C ARG A 133 -3.35 0.05 4.94
N GLU A 134 -2.82 -0.54 3.89
CA GLU A 134 -1.80 0.04 3.03
C GLU A 134 -2.34 1.30 2.37
N ALA A 135 -3.59 1.32 1.91
CA ALA A 135 -4.23 2.54 1.43
C ALA A 135 -4.44 3.57 2.56
N GLU A 136 -4.73 3.15 3.79
CA GLU A 136 -4.81 4.03 4.95
C GLU A 136 -3.45 4.57 5.39
N GLU A 137 -2.38 3.79 5.27
CA GLU A 137 -1.00 4.16 5.64
C GLU A 137 -0.32 4.97 4.52
N GLU A 138 -0.60 4.66 3.25
CA GLU A 138 -0.04 5.34 2.07
C GLU A 138 -0.77 6.66 1.77
N TYR A 139 -2.10 6.70 1.94
CA TYR A 139 -2.92 7.91 1.75
C TYR A 139 -3.39 8.57 3.06
N GLY A 140 -2.96 8.05 4.21
CA GLY A 140 -3.08 8.66 5.54
C GLY A 140 -1.74 8.80 6.27
N GLY A 141 -0.62 8.54 5.58
CA GLY A 141 0.75 8.72 6.07
C GLY A 141 1.23 10.18 6.12
N GLU A 142 0.47 11.12 5.54
CA GLU A 142 0.42 12.45 6.15
C GLU A 142 -0.45 12.30 7.39
N GLU A 143 0.17 12.22 8.58
CA GLU A 143 -0.53 12.31 9.88
C GLU A 143 -1.73 13.24 9.70
N MET A 144 -2.94 12.67 9.70
CA MET A 144 -4.17 13.44 9.54
C MET A 144 -4.03 14.65 10.43
N PRO A 145 -4.04 15.89 9.88
CA PRO A 145 -3.65 17.06 10.64
C PRO A 145 -4.35 17.04 11.99
N VAL A 146 -3.63 17.26 13.10
CA VAL A 146 -4.16 17.10 14.48
C VAL A 146 -5.52 17.80 14.68
N TRP A 147 -5.80 18.86 13.91
CA TRP A 147 -7.08 19.55 13.92
C TRP A 147 -8.28 18.74 13.35
N LEU A 148 -8.05 17.64 12.64
CA LEU A 148 -9.07 16.69 12.16
C LEU A 148 -9.38 15.58 13.16
N GLU A 149 -8.57 15.43 14.21
CA GLU A 149 -8.79 14.42 15.25
C GLU A 149 -10.12 14.70 15.98
N GLY A 150 -10.92 13.64 16.19
CA GLY A 150 -12.23 13.73 16.84
C GLY A 150 -13.35 14.40 16.03
N VAL A 151 -13.10 14.88 14.81
CA VAL A 151 -14.15 15.44 13.94
C VAL A 151 -14.87 14.32 13.19
N PRO A 152 -16.21 14.19 13.24
CA PRO A 152 -16.94 13.21 12.43
C PRO A 152 -16.70 13.45 10.93
N GLY A 153 -16.60 12.37 10.16
CA GLY A 153 -16.47 12.47 8.71
C GLY A 153 -17.83 12.69 8.05
N MET A 154 -17.89 13.46 6.98
CA MET A 154 -19.14 13.68 6.23
C MET A 154 -19.47 12.47 5.35
N SER A 155 -20.76 12.10 5.27
CA SER A 155 -21.25 11.09 4.32
C SER A 155 -21.17 11.60 2.87
N GLU A 156 -21.23 10.70 1.87
CA GLU A 156 -21.23 11.08 0.45
C GLU A 156 -22.47 11.94 0.09
N GLU A 157 -23.64 11.60 0.65
CA GLU A 157 -24.90 12.36 0.46
C GLU A 157 -24.83 13.77 1.04
N ASP A 158 -24.29 13.89 2.26
CA ASP A 158 -24.10 15.19 2.92
C ASP A 158 -23.07 16.04 2.19
N LEU A 159 -22.02 15.40 1.66
CA LEU A 159 -20.98 16.09 0.90
C LEU A 159 -21.53 16.67 -0.40
N GLU A 160 -22.32 15.89 -1.15
CA GLU A 160 -23.01 16.39 -2.34
C GLU A 160 -23.99 17.52 -1.98
N THR A 161 -24.70 17.40 -0.86
CA THR A 161 -25.59 18.47 -0.36
C THR A 161 -24.81 19.76 -0.09
N VAL A 162 -23.66 19.69 0.59
CA VAL A 162 -22.80 20.85 0.87
C VAL A 162 -22.28 21.46 -0.43
N PHE A 163 -21.73 20.64 -1.32
CA PHE A 163 -21.16 21.11 -2.58
C PHE A 163 -22.20 21.70 -3.52
N SER A 164 -23.41 21.13 -3.59
CA SER A 164 -24.50 21.72 -4.36
C SER A 164 -24.82 23.15 -3.89
N MET A 165 -24.83 23.41 -2.58
CA MET A 165 -25.05 24.75 -2.04
C MET A 165 -23.88 25.70 -2.29
N ILE A 166 -22.65 25.21 -2.21
CA ILE A 166 -21.44 25.98 -2.54
C ILE A 166 -21.49 26.39 -4.02
N VAL A 167 -21.77 25.43 -4.91
CA VAL A 167 -21.89 25.64 -6.35
C VAL A 167 -23.00 26.63 -6.66
N GLN A 168 -24.18 26.54 -6.05
CA GLN A 168 -25.27 27.49 -6.27
C GLN A 168 -24.90 28.94 -5.95
N ARG A 169 -24.01 29.17 -4.97
CA ARG A 169 -23.55 30.51 -4.57
C ARG A 169 -22.32 31.00 -5.33
N LEU A 170 -21.67 30.13 -6.09
CA LEU A 170 -20.54 30.51 -6.92
C LEU A 170 -21.05 31.33 -8.12
N PRO A 171 -20.49 32.54 -8.36
CA PRO A 171 -20.71 33.24 -9.62
C PRO A 171 -19.98 32.45 -10.72
N LYS A 172 -20.75 31.94 -11.68
CA LYS A 172 -20.26 31.07 -12.76
C LYS A 172 -20.56 31.72 -14.11
N THR A 173 -19.64 31.52 -15.05
CA THR A 173 -19.91 31.74 -16.48
C THR A 173 -20.73 30.57 -17.02
N THR A 174 -21.37 30.76 -18.18
CA THR A 174 -22.12 29.69 -18.85
C THR A 174 -21.24 28.46 -19.14
N ASP A 175 -19.98 28.68 -19.51
CA ASP A 175 -19.03 27.60 -19.80
C ASP A 175 -18.66 26.80 -18.53
N GLU A 176 -18.44 27.50 -17.41
CA GLU A 176 -18.14 26.84 -16.13
C GLU A 176 -19.36 26.10 -15.55
N GLU A 177 -20.57 26.57 -15.84
CA GLU A 177 -21.80 25.88 -15.46
C GLU A 177 -21.97 24.58 -16.25
N ALA A 178 -21.80 24.63 -17.58
CA ALA A 178 -21.80 23.44 -18.42
C ALA A 178 -20.70 22.43 -18.03
N GLU A 179 -19.51 22.93 -17.67
CA GLU A 179 -18.42 22.06 -17.19
C GLU A 179 -18.78 21.36 -15.87
N LEU A 180 -19.35 22.06 -14.90
CA LEU A 180 -19.77 21.46 -13.63
C LEU A 180 -20.95 20.50 -13.76
N GLU A 181 -21.81 20.69 -14.75
CA GLU A 181 -22.91 19.77 -15.07
C GLU A 181 -22.42 18.49 -15.76
N ALA A 182 -21.31 18.56 -16.50
CA ALA A 182 -20.69 17.41 -17.15
C ALA A 182 -19.89 16.51 -16.18
N LEU A 183 -19.52 17.03 -15.01
CA LEU A 183 -18.74 16.32 -13.99
C LEU A 183 -19.67 15.74 -12.91
N SER A 184 -19.25 14.64 -12.28
CA SER A 184 -19.98 14.01 -11.17
C SER A 184 -19.06 13.61 -10.01
N GLY A 185 -19.62 13.50 -8.81
CA GLY A 185 -18.88 13.10 -7.60
C GLY A 185 -17.66 13.99 -7.32
N ILE A 186 -16.58 13.36 -6.89
CA ILE A 186 -15.36 14.04 -6.46
C ILE A 186 -14.75 14.96 -7.53
N GLU A 187 -14.85 14.63 -8.83
CA GLU A 187 -14.34 15.51 -9.89
C GLU A 187 -15.07 16.86 -9.90
N ARG A 188 -16.39 16.84 -9.73
CA ARG A 188 -17.22 18.04 -9.66
C ARG A 188 -16.89 18.84 -8.41
N HIS A 189 -16.70 18.18 -7.27
CA HIS A 189 -16.34 18.86 -6.02
C HIS A 189 -14.96 19.51 -6.10
N LEU A 190 -13.95 18.80 -6.62
CA LEU A 190 -12.61 19.35 -6.83
C LEU A 190 -12.62 20.50 -7.83
N ARG A 191 -13.43 20.43 -8.89
CA ARG A 191 -13.60 21.54 -9.83
C ARG A 191 -14.20 22.77 -9.16
N ALA A 192 -15.22 22.59 -8.34
CA ALA A 192 -15.82 23.67 -7.56
C ALA A 192 -14.82 24.29 -6.57
N LEU A 193 -14.00 23.48 -5.89
CA LEU A 193 -12.93 23.99 -5.02
C LEU A 193 -11.87 24.76 -5.81
N ARG A 194 -11.49 24.29 -7.00
CA ARG A 194 -10.54 25.00 -7.86
C ARG A 194 -11.08 26.36 -8.27
N MET A 195 -12.35 26.43 -8.68
CA MET A 195 -13.01 27.69 -9.02
C MET A 195 -13.03 28.68 -7.86
N LEU A 196 -13.19 28.19 -6.63
CA LEU A 196 -13.10 29.00 -5.41
C LEU A 196 -11.69 29.56 -5.17
N ILE A 197 -10.67 28.72 -5.31
CA ILE A 197 -9.26 29.11 -5.18
C ILE A 197 -8.89 30.16 -6.23
N ASP A 198 -9.27 29.93 -7.50
CA ASP A 198 -8.96 30.82 -8.63
C ASP A 198 -9.58 32.21 -8.43
N ARG A 199 -10.74 32.27 -7.76
CA ARG A 199 -11.44 33.50 -7.37
C ARG A 199 -10.96 34.11 -6.05
N GLY A 200 -9.97 33.50 -5.39
CA GLY A 200 -9.45 33.96 -4.10
C GLY A 200 -10.45 33.86 -2.95
N ARG A 201 -11.48 33.01 -3.06
CA ARG A 201 -12.50 32.81 -2.03
C ARG A 201 -12.25 31.46 -1.35
N PRO A 202 -11.53 31.39 -0.21
CA PRO A 202 -11.30 30.13 0.47
C PRO A 202 -12.64 29.53 0.91
N VAL A 203 -12.75 28.21 0.86
CA VAL A 203 -14.02 27.50 1.15
C VAL A 203 -14.50 27.80 2.58
N GLN A 204 -13.57 28.06 3.50
CA GLN A 204 -13.85 28.48 4.88
C GLN A 204 -14.67 29.78 4.97
N GLN A 205 -14.52 30.72 4.04
CA GLN A 205 -15.32 31.96 4.01
C GLN A 205 -16.78 31.70 3.62
N ILE A 206 -17.05 30.63 2.88
CA ILE A 206 -18.40 30.25 2.48
C ILE A 206 -19.03 29.43 3.59
N VAL A 207 -18.36 28.34 3.98
CA VAL A 207 -18.85 27.41 5.01
C VAL A 207 -18.86 28.06 6.40
N GLY A 208 -18.09 29.13 6.63
CA GLY A 208 -18.09 29.91 7.87
C GLY A 208 -19.28 30.87 8.04
N LEU A 209 -20.14 31.02 7.04
CA LEU A 209 -21.33 31.89 7.12
C LEU A 209 -22.40 31.24 8.01
N PRO A 210 -22.83 31.88 9.11
CA PRO A 210 -23.80 31.29 10.05
C PRO A 210 -25.11 30.86 9.37
N GLU A 211 -25.61 31.64 8.41
CA GLU A 211 -26.85 31.35 7.69
C GLU A 211 -26.71 30.14 6.77
N LEU A 212 -25.51 29.90 6.23
CA LEU A 212 -25.24 28.70 5.45
C LEU A 212 -25.11 27.49 6.39
N GLN A 213 -24.39 27.62 7.49
CA GLN A 213 -24.21 26.54 8.46
C GLN A 213 -25.56 26.05 9.00
N GLN A 214 -26.46 26.97 9.35
CA GLN A 214 -27.80 26.59 9.84
C GLN A 214 -28.56 25.79 8.77
N ARG A 215 -28.62 26.32 7.53
CA ARG A 215 -29.30 25.64 6.42
C ARG A 215 -28.69 24.27 6.09
N LEU A 216 -27.38 24.13 6.23
CA LEU A 216 -26.70 22.86 6.03
C LEU A 216 -27.03 21.89 7.17
N SER A 217 -26.97 22.33 8.43
CA SER A 217 -27.31 21.49 9.60
C SER A 217 -28.74 20.93 9.53
N ASP A 218 -29.70 21.71 9.02
CA ASP A 218 -31.09 21.28 8.84
C ASP A 218 -31.24 20.18 7.78
N ARG A 219 -30.27 20.05 6.85
CA ARG A 219 -30.29 19.09 5.74
C ARG A 219 -29.34 17.91 5.90
N LEU A 220 -28.49 17.90 6.92
CA LEU A 220 -27.57 16.79 7.16
C LEU A 220 -28.33 15.51 7.49
N SER A 221 -27.92 14.38 6.91
CA SER A 221 -28.39 13.06 7.28
C SER A 221 -27.60 12.51 8.48
N ASP A 222 -26.31 12.86 8.61
CA ASP A 222 -25.42 12.35 9.66
C ASP A 222 -25.71 12.96 11.05
N GLU A 223 -26.23 12.11 11.96
CA GLU A 223 -26.55 12.48 13.34
C GLU A 223 -25.31 12.81 14.19
N GLU A 224 -24.18 12.15 13.94
CA GLU A 224 -22.93 12.35 14.69
C GLU A 224 -22.35 13.73 14.35
N LEU A 225 -22.31 14.07 13.06
CA LEU A 225 -21.87 15.39 12.60
C LEU A 225 -22.82 16.48 13.12
N ARG A 226 -24.14 16.28 13.05
CA ARG A 226 -25.11 17.24 13.58
C ARG A 226 -24.91 17.46 15.09
N ALA A 227 -24.77 16.38 15.86
CA ALA A 227 -24.52 16.47 17.30
C ALA A 227 -23.18 17.18 17.61
N ALA A 228 -22.13 16.94 16.82
CA ALA A 228 -20.85 17.63 16.97
C ALA A 228 -20.98 19.13 16.71
N LEU A 229 -21.76 19.54 15.70
CA LEU A 229 -22.01 20.94 15.38
C LEU A 229 -22.87 21.64 16.44
N ASP A 230 -23.88 20.96 16.99
CA ASP A 230 -24.80 21.52 17.98
C ASP A 230 -24.16 21.70 19.36
N ARG A 231 -23.15 20.89 19.70
CA ARG A 231 -22.35 21.07 20.92
C ARG A 231 -21.47 22.31 20.88
N THR A 232 -21.21 22.86 19.69
CA THR A 232 -20.30 23.97 19.50
C THR A 232 -21.05 25.30 19.38
N SER A 233 -20.90 26.16 20.38
CA SER A 233 -21.52 27.50 20.42
C SER A 233 -20.67 28.59 19.75
N ASP A 234 -19.36 28.41 19.66
CA ASP A 234 -18.45 29.34 18.99
C ASP A 234 -18.45 29.11 17.47
N ASN A 235 -18.71 30.17 16.68
CA ASN A 235 -18.76 30.06 15.22
C ASN A 235 -17.41 29.64 14.62
N ARG A 236 -16.27 30.01 15.23
CA ARG A 236 -14.96 29.60 14.71
C ARG A 236 -14.73 28.11 14.90
N GLU A 237 -15.03 27.59 16.08
CA GLU A 237 -14.96 26.16 16.35
C GLU A 237 -15.97 25.37 15.50
N ARG A 238 -17.19 25.88 15.31
CA ARG A 238 -18.21 25.26 14.44
C ARG A 238 -17.75 25.22 12.99
N THR A 239 -17.12 26.29 12.53
CA THR A 239 -16.47 26.35 11.20
C THR A 239 -15.33 25.33 11.10
N ARG A 240 -14.54 25.13 12.16
CA ARG A 240 -13.48 24.11 12.20
C ARG A 240 -14.03 22.69 12.05
N VAL A 241 -15.11 22.38 12.77
CA VAL A 241 -15.80 21.07 12.68
C VAL A 241 -16.34 20.86 11.27
N TRP A 242 -17.02 21.85 10.70
CA TRP A 242 -17.49 21.80 9.31
C TRP A 242 -16.37 21.56 8.29
N MET A 243 -15.27 22.32 8.42
CA MET A 243 -14.11 22.16 7.57
C MET A 243 -13.51 20.76 7.71
N GLY A 244 -13.41 20.24 8.94
CA GLY A 244 -12.84 18.92 9.16
C GLY A 244 -13.70 17.82 8.58
N ALA A 245 -15.03 17.93 8.73
CA ALA A 245 -15.98 17.00 8.17
C ALA A 245 -15.94 17.00 6.63
N LEU A 246 -15.91 18.19 6.01
CA LEU A 246 -15.81 18.34 4.56
C LEU A 246 -14.52 17.71 4.01
N VAL A 247 -13.38 17.95 4.68
CA VAL A 247 -12.09 17.39 4.28
C VAL A 247 -12.08 15.87 4.41
N LYS A 248 -12.60 15.33 5.52
CA LYS A 248 -12.75 13.88 5.69
C LYS A 248 -13.67 13.27 4.65
N GLY A 249 -14.77 13.94 4.31
CA GLY A 249 -15.69 13.52 3.27
C GLY A 249 -15.01 13.46 1.90
N LEU A 250 -14.33 14.53 1.50
CA LEU A 250 -13.61 14.61 0.23
C LEU A 250 -12.50 13.56 0.12
N LEU A 251 -11.74 13.33 1.21
CA LEU A 251 -10.71 12.29 1.23
C LEU A 251 -11.33 10.90 1.10
N ARG A 252 -12.47 10.65 1.75
CA ARG A 252 -13.21 9.38 1.64
C ARG A 252 -13.72 9.16 0.21
N GLU A 253 -14.36 10.15 -0.39
CA GLU A 253 -14.89 10.03 -1.76
C GLU A 253 -13.75 9.90 -2.78
N TYR A 254 -12.67 10.67 -2.63
CA TYR A 254 -11.46 10.51 -3.43
C TYR A 254 -10.90 9.09 -3.34
N ARG A 255 -10.78 8.52 -2.14
CA ARG A 255 -10.32 7.14 -1.95
C ARG A 255 -11.26 6.13 -2.61
N SER A 256 -12.57 6.30 -2.45
CA SER A 256 -13.60 5.46 -3.09
C SER A 256 -13.46 5.51 -4.62
N GLU A 257 -13.27 6.70 -5.18
CA GLU A 257 -13.12 6.88 -6.63
C GLU A 257 -11.79 6.33 -7.15
N VAL A 258 -10.70 6.52 -6.42
CA VAL A 258 -9.40 5.92 -6.72
C VAL A 258 -9.49 4.40 -6.69
N GLN A 259 -10.13 3.81 -5.68
CA GLN A 259 -10.34 2.36 -5.57
C GLN A 259 -11.14 1.80 -6.76
N ARG A 260 -12.18 2.53 -7.21
CA ARG A 260 -12.97 2.16 -8.39
C ARG A 260 -12.16 2.24 -9.69
N ARG A 261 -11.18 3.14 -9.73
CA ARG A 261 -10.35 3.43 -10.91
C ARG A 261 -8.97 2.76 -10.86
N VAL A 262 -8.70 1.88 -9.90
CA VAL A 262 -7.41 1.19 -9.80
C VAL A 262 -7.10 0.52 -11.15
N PRO A 263 -6.02 0.93 -11.82
CA PRO A 263 -5.65 0.35 -13.10
C PRO A 263 -5.25 -1.11 -12.92
N THR A 264 -5.50 -1.92 -13.96
CA THR A 264 -4.98 -3.29 -14.01
C THR A 264 -3.47 -3.26 -14.23
N ASP A 265 -2.77 -4.33 -13.82
CA ASP A 265 -1.32 -4.49 -14.04
C ASP A 265 -0.93 -4.28 -15.51
N GLU A 266 -1.78 -4.70 -16.45
CA GLU A 266 -1.57 -4.48 -17.89
C GLU A 266 -1.57 -3.00 -18.26
N LYS A 267 -2.48 -2.21 -17.67
CA LYS A 267 -2.54 -0.76 -17.89
C LYS A 267 -1.37 -0.04 -17.23
N LEU A 268 -0.98 -0.45 -16.02
CA LEU A 268 0.18 0.11 -15.33
C LEU A 268 1.46 -0.17 -16.10
N ARG A 269 1.60 -1.37 -16.65
CA ARG A 269 2.74 -1.73 -17.49
C ARG A 269 2.76 -0.93 -18.78
N ALA A 270 1.62 -0.82 -19.47
CA ALA A 270 1.52 0.00 -20.67
C ALA A 270 1.90 1.46 -20.36
N PHE A 271 1.38 2.02 -19.25
CA PHE A 271 1.71 3.37 -18.78
C PHE A 271 3.20 3.55 -18.51
N PHE A 272 3.82 2.61 -17.79
CA PHE A 272 5.25 2.61 -17.54
C PHE A 272 6.06 2.60 -18.82
N ASP A 273 5.67 1.77 -19.79
CA ASP A 273 6.42 1.58 -21.05
C ASP A 273 6.20 2.73 -22.06
N SER A 274 5.01 3.36 -22.09
CA SER A 274 4.64 4.31 -23.16
C SER A 274 4.53 5.76 -22.75
N ASP A 275 4.18 6.04 -21.50
CA ASP A 275 3.75 7.38 -21.08
C ASP A 275 4.71 8.05 -20.10
N LEU A 276 5.52 7.28 -19.38
CA LEU A 276 6.58 7.79 -18.53
C LEU A 276 7.87 8.06 -19.31
N THR A 277 8.55 9.14 -18.96
CA THR A 277 9.89 9.44 -19.48
C THR A 277 10.93 8.49 -18.90
N ASP A 278 12.06 8.32 -19.59
CA ASP A 278 13.17 7.48 -19.11
C ASP A 278 13.63 7.87 -17.70
N GLU A 279 13.64 9.17 -17.37
CA GLU A 279 14.02 9.68 -16.04
C GLU A 279 13.02 9.26 -14.95
N GLU A 280 11.71 9.26 -15.25
CA GLU A 280 10.66 8.83 -14.33
C GLU A 280 10.66 7.31 -14.15
N GLN A 281 10.87 6.56 -15.23
CA GLN A 281 11.04 5.11 -15.19
C GLN A 281 12.23 4.72 -14.32
N ASP A 282 13.39 5.34 -14.54
CA ASP A 282 14.61 5.08 -13.75
C ASP A 282 14.43 5.45 -12.28
N ALA A 283 13.71 6.52 -11.97
CA ALA A 283 13.42 6.92 -10.60
C ALA A 283 12.52 5.89 -9.89
N LEU A 284 11.51 5.36 -10.58
CA LEU A 284 10.63 4.32 -10.04
C LEU A 284 11.40 3.01 -9.82
N LEU A 285 12.26 2.60 -10.77
CA LEU A 285 13.03 1.36 -10.68
C LEU A 285 14.04 1.33 -9.52
N GLN A 286 14.35 2.48 -8.92
CA GLN A 286 15.20 2.57 -7.72
C GLN A 286 14.43 2.29 -6.41
N LEU A 287 13.10 2.27 -6.46
CA LEU A 287 12.26 1.97 -5.30
C LEU A 287 12.22 0.47 -5.01
N GLU A 288 11.95 0.11 -3.76
CA GLU A 288 11.66 -1.29 -3.40
C GLU A 288 10.38 -1.78 -4.12
N PRO A 289 10.19 -3.09 -4.33
CA PRO A 289 9.08 -3.60 -5.13
C PRO A 289 7.68 -3.16 -4.66
N GLU A 290 7.48 -3.01 -3.35
CA GLU A 290 6.22 -2.54 -2.76
C GLU A 290 6.02 -1.04 -3.06
N ASP A 291 7.05 -0.22 -2.87
CA ASP A 291 7.03 1.21 -3.14
C ASP A 291 6.91 1.54 -4.64
N PHE A 292 7.50 0.70 -5.51
CA PHE A 292 7.43 0.84 -6.97
C PHE A 292 5.97 0.80 -7.46
N HIS A 293 5.21 -0.21 -7.04
CA HIS A 293 3.85 -0.38 -7.51
C HIS A 293 2.96 0.76 -7.01
N ALA A 294 3.10 1.13 -5.74
CA ALA A 294 2.42 2.26 -5.13
C ALA A 294 2.70 3.58 -5.88
N ALA A 295 3.97 3.88 -6.13
CA ALA A 295 4.39 5.07 -6.85
C ALA A 295 3.90 5.07 -8.31
N LEU A 296 3.92 3.93 -8.99
CA LEU A 296 3.44 3.81 -10.37
C LEU A 296 1.92 4.03 -10.48
N VAL A 297 1.13 3.46 -9.57
CA VAL A 297 -0.31 3.71 -9.49
C VAL A 297 -0.59 5.19 -9.23
N ARG A 298 0.20 5.82 -8.36
CA ARG A 298 0.08 7.25 -8.04
C ARG A 298 0.34 8.13 -9.25
N GLU A 299 1.41 7.89 -10.01
CA GLU A 299 1.70 8.63 -11.24
C GLU A 299 0.63 8.41 -12.30
N TYR A 300 0.17 7.16 -12.49
CA TYR A 300 -0.93 6.84 -13.39
C TYR A 300 -2.19 7.64 -13.05
N LEU A 301 -2.59 7.62 -11.78
CA LEU A 301 -3.77 8.36 -11.33
C LEU A 301 -3.55 9.87 -11.42
N GLY A 302 -2.36 10.39 -11.13
CA GLY A 302 -2.03 11.80 -11.28
C GLY A 302 -2.22 12.30 -12.72
N GLN A 303 -1.79 11.50 -13.69
CA GLN A 303 -1.85 11.85 -15.12
C GLN A 303 -3.25 11.62 -15.72
N TYR A 304 -3.95 10.55 -15.33
CA TYR A 304 -5.21 10.15 -15.97
C TYR A 304 -6.48 10.54 -15.21
N SER A 305 -6.44 10.67 -13.88
CA SER A 305 -7.68 10.88 -13.12
C SER A 305 -8.12 12.34 -13.06
N ARG A 306 -7.26 13.32 -13.42
CA ARG A 306 -7.48 14.77 -13.15
C ARG A 306 -7.78 15.11 -11.68
N LEU A 307 -7.72 14.13 -10.77
CA LEU A 307 -8.04 14.30 -9.36
C LEU A 307 -6.82 14.89 -8.64
N ASP A 308 -6.70 16.20 -8.68
CA ASP A 308 -5.67 16.92 -7.91
C ASP A 308 -6.15 17.10 -6.46
N ILE A 309 -5.87 16.11 -5.60
CA ILE A 309 -6.22 16.18 -4.16
C ILE A 309 -5.50 17.35 -3.45
N GLY A 310 -4.40 17.85 -4.02
CA GLY A 310 -3.72 19.06 -3.55
C GLY A 310 -4.60 20.31 -3.63
N ILE A 311 -5.69 20.28 -4.41
CA ILE A 311 -6.75 21.30 -4.36
C ILE A 311 -7.40 21.35 -2.98
N VAL A 312 -7.66 20.21 -2.33
CA VAL A 312 -8.28 20.15 -1.00
C VAL A 312 -7.38 20.86 0.02
N GLN A 313 -6.09 20.51 0.06
CA GLN A 313 -5.12 21.18 0.93
C GLN A 313 -5.03 22.69 0.69
N ARG A 314 -5.04 23.13 -0.59
CA ARG A 314 -5.00 24.55 -0.95
C ARG A 314 -6.28 25.31 -0.61
N ALA A 315 -7.45 24.65 -0.70
CA ALA A 315 -8.73 25.26 -0.36
C ALA A 315 -8.91 25.50 1.15
N ILE A 316 -8.28 24.66 1.98
CA ILE A 316 -8.35 24.73 3.44
C ILE A 316 -7.36 25.75 4.02
N ARG A 317 -6.18 25.87 3.40
CA ARG A 317 -5.12 26.73 3.94
C ARG A 317 -5.58 28.19 3.84
N PRO A 318 -5.61 28.97 4.94
CA PRO A 318 -5.86 30.40 4.83
C PRO A 318 -4.79 30.99 3.90
N PRO A 319 -5.15 31.98 3.06
CA PRO A 319 -4.14 32.68 2.28
C PRO A 319 -3.17 33.28 3.30
N ALA A 320 -1.97 32.70 3.41
CA ALA A 320 -0.89 33.32 4.16
C ALA A 320 -0.78 34.74 3.61
N ASP A 321 -0.74 35.73 4.51
CA ASP A 321 -0.57 37.15 4.21
C ASP A 321 0.28 37.27 2.95
N ARG A 322 -0.34 37.60 1.82
CA ARG A 322 0.34 37.94 0.57
C ARG A 322 0.94 39.32 0.75
N GLY A 323 1.83 39.44 1.73
CA GLY A 323 2.75 40.54 1.89
C GLY A 323 3.79 40.44 0.78
N GLY A 324 3.50 41.08 -0.35
CA GLY A 324 4.47 41.95 -1.01
C GLY A 324 5.72 41.36 -1.65
N ASP A 325 5.77 40.10 -2.07
CA ASP A 325 6.87 39.60 -2.91
C ASP A 325 6.36 38.87 -4.16
N ALA A 326 5.96 39.66 -5.17
CA ALA A 326 5.51 39.20 -6.48
C ALA A 326 6.64 38.61 -7.36
N GLN A 327 7.81 38.30 -6.80
CA GLN A 327 8.96 37.72 -7.53
C GLN A 327 9.43 36.36 -7.00
N ARG A 328 8.75 35.75 -6.02
CA ARG A 328 9.00 34.34 -5.73
C ARG A 328 8.26 33.47 -6.75
N ARG A 329 9.08 32.88 -7.63
CA ARG A 329 8.77 31.84 -8.64
C ARG A 329 7.63 30.90 -8.20
N PRO A 330 6.83 30.38 -9.15
CA PRO A 330 5.79 29.39 -8.84
C PRO A 330 6.40 28.29 -7.98
N SER A 331 5.73 27.97 -6.87
CA SER A 331 6.12 26.93 -5.94
C SER A 331 6.46 25.66 -6.71
N ARG A 332 7.76 25.41 -6.90
CA ARG A 332 8.27 24.11 -7.33
C ARG A 332 7.76 23.11 -6.30
N GLY A 333 7.07 22.10 -6.81
CA GLY A 333 6.28 21.17 -6.03
C GLY A 333 7.05 20.57 -4.86
N PHE A 334 6.30 20.22 -3.83
CA PHE A 334 6.73 19.47 -2.66
C PHE A 334 7.58 18.22 -3.01
N MET A 335 7.45 17.69 -4.24
CA MET A 335 8.27 16.61 -4.84
C MET A 335 9.78 16.86 -4.80
N ASP A 336 10.26 18.10 -4.94
CA ASP A 336 11.71 18.39 -5.02
C ASP A 336 12.46 18.11 -3.70
N ARG A 337 11.71 18.00 -2.59
CA ARG A 337 12.25 17.73 -1.25
C ARG A 337 12.47 16.25 -0.96
N PHE A 338 11.89 15.35 -1.76
CA PHE A 338 12.04 13.90 -1.58
C PHE A 338 13.11 13.30 -2.51
N PHE A 339 13.24 13.78 -3.75
CA PHE A 339 14.23 13.23 -4.71
C PHE A 339 15.67 13.73 -4.49
N ASN A 340 15.85 14.96 -3.98
CA ASN A 340 17.18 15.47 -3.67
C ASN A 340 17.49 15.13 -2.21
N GLY A 341 18.12 13.99 -1.95
CA GLY A 341 18.61 13.53 -0.63
C GLY A 341 19.65 14.43 0.06
N ARG A 342 19.53 15.75 -0.07
CA ARG A 342 20.26 16.74 0.71
C ARG A 342 19.47 17.01 1.98
N THR A 343 19.87 16.31 3.04
CA THR A 343 19.69 16.75 4.42
C THR A 343 20.02 18.25 4.50
N PRO A 344 19.17 19.09 5.12
CA PRO A 344 19.54 20.48 5.40
C PRO A 344 20.89 20.45 6.13
N PRO A 345 21.88 21.29 5.76
CA PRO A 345 23.10 21.35 6.53
C PRO A 345 22.74 21.72 7.97
N ASN A 346 23.12 20.83 8.89
CA ASN A 346 23.03 21.03 10.33
C ASN A 346 23.52 22.43 10.68
N ARG A 347 22.58 23.34 10.92
CA ARG A 347 22.90 24.68 11.39
C ARG A 347 22.95 24.64 12.91
N ARG A 348 24.06 24.13 13.44
CA ARG A 348 24.58 24.50 14.77
C ARG A 348 26.09 24.25 14.85
N GLU A 349 26.73 25.24 15.45
CA GLU A 349 28.08 25.28 16.04
C GLU A 349 29.26 25.79 15.20
N ASN A 350 29.54 27.09 15.38
CA ASN A 350 30.84 27.78 15.53
C ASN A 350 30.57 29.29 15.31
N GLY A 351 30.86 30.28 16.15
CA GLY A 351 31.44 30.46 17.48
C GLY A 351 31.21 31.94 17.88
N PRO A 352 31.73 32.42 19.03
CA PRO A 352 31.32 33.68 19.64
C PRO A 352 32.17 34.86 19.16
N ASP A 353 31.57 35.91 18.60
CA ASP A 353 32.28 37.18 18.40
C ASP A 353 31.35 38.41 18.47
N GLY A 354 31.69 39.30 19.41
CA GLY A 354 31.71 40.74 19.19
C GLY A 354 30.40 41.52 19.13
N ARG A 355 29.78 41.79 20.28
CA ARG A 355 29.00 43.04 20.44
C ARG A 355 29.96 44.21 20.69
N PRO A 356 29.97 45.27 19.87
CA PRO A 356 30.59 46.52 20.29
C PRO A 356 29.64 47.27 21.26
N PRO A 357 30.19 48.08 22.18
CA PRO A 357 29.39 48.81 23.16
C PRO A 357 28.62 49.94 22.49
N ARG A 358 27.36 50.11 22.91
CA ARG A 358 26.58 51.32 22.65
C ARG A 358 27.22 52.49 23.40
N ASN A 359 27.69 53.48 22.65
CA ASN A 359 28.00 54.79 23.20
C ASN A 359 26.72 55.50 23.63
N ASN A 360 26.74 56.04 24.84
CA ASN A 360 25.84 57.07 25.32
C ASN A 360 26.01 58.34 24.49
N ARG A 361 24.88 58.91 24.06
CA ARG A 361 24.63 60.36 24.07
C ARG A 361 23.13 60.60 24.05
#